data_AF-G0UG24-F1
#
_entry.id   AF-G0UG24-F1
#
_cell.length_a   1.000
_cell.length_b   1.000
_cell.length_c   1.000
_cell.angle_alpha   90.00
_cell.angle_beta   90.00
_cell.angle_gamma   90.00
#
_symmetry.space_group_name_H-M   'P 1'
#
loop_
_entity.id
_entity.type
_entity.pdbx_description
1 polymer ?
#
loop_
_entity_poly.entity_id
_entity_poly.type
_entity_poly.pdbx_seq_one_letter_code
_entity_poly.pdbx_strand_id
1 'polypeptide(L)'
;MANDPITSDTHQQLMADFSAGGPQVGEKNITLKEGFDVRDASGEEQNYTQWDVIHRADETYWSPLNGDRKTLYDITNYEIKSKKSDQWISIAEWFDSDEL
;
A
#
# COMPACT_ATOMS: atom_id res chain seq x y z
N MET A 1 11.02 7.49 7.87
CA MET A 1 11.70 6.21 8.19
C MET A 1 10.71 5.12 7.82
N ALA A 2 11.14 4.07 7.11
CA ALA A 2 10.24 2.96 6.81
C ALA A 2 10.00 2.16 8.09
N ASN A 3 8.75 1.87 8.42
CA ASN A 3 8.43 0.95 9.51
C ASN A 3 8.75 -0.49 9.08
N ASP A 4 9.11 -1.33 10.05
CA ASP A 4 9.31 -2.75 9.78
C ASP A 4 8.01 -3.42 9.28
N PRO A 5 8.10 -4.34 8.30
CA PRO A 5 6.95 -5.11 7.85
C PRO A 5 6.30 -5.85 9.02
N ILE A 6 4.96 -5.84 9.06
CA ILE A 6 4.19 -6.58 10.05
C ILE A 6 3.82 -7.92 9.43
N THR A 7 4.31 -9.03 9.98
CA THR A 7 4.01 -10.38 9.51
C THR A 7 3.37 -11.20 10.62
N SER A 8 2.28 -11.91 10.30
CA SER A 8 1.61 -12.79 11.26
C SER A 8 1.14 -14.10 10.59
N ASP A 9 0.94 -15.16 11.39
CA ASP A 9 0.51 -16.47 10.89
C ASP A 9 -0.88 -16.47 10.25
N THR A 10 -1.77 -15.61 10.75
CA THR A 10 -3.15 -15.46 10.29
C THR A 10 -3.48 -14.01 9.97
N HIS A 11 -4.38 -13.81 9.01
CA HIS A 11 -4.86 -12.47 8.65
C HIS A 11 -5.54 -11.75 9.83
N GLN A 12 -6.27 -12.48 10.69
CA GLN A 12 -6.89 -11.89 11.88
C GLN A 12 -5.86 -11.33 12.86
N GLN A 13 -4.77 -12.07 13.07
CA GLN A 13 -3.67 -11.64 13.92
C GLN A 13 -2.91 -10.47 13.29
N LEU A 14 -2.70 -10.51 11.97
CA LEU A 14 -2.11 -9.41 11.22
C LEU A 14 -2.89 -8.11 11.40
N MET A 15 -4.22 -8.15 11.27
CA MET A 15 -5.06 -6.98 11.48
C MET A 15 -5.06 -6.51 12.94
N ALA A 16 -4.95 -7.43 13.89
CA ALA A 16 -4.82 -7.09 15.31
C ALA A 16 -3.48 -6.39 15.62
N ASP A 17 -2.37 -6.93 15.11
CA ASP A 17 -1.02 -6.35 15.24
C ASP A 17 -0.95 -5.00 14.52
N PHE A 18 -1.57 -4.90 13.34
CA PHE A 18 -1.70 -3.65 12.59
C PHE A 18 -2.48 -2.60 13.38
N SER A 19 -3.57 -2.98 14.04
CA SER A 19 -4.40 -2.06 14.83
C SER A 19 -3.71 -1.58 16.10
N ALA A 20 -2.68 -2.30 16.60
CA ALA A 20 -1.92 -1.89 17.78
C ALA A 20 -1.11 -0.61 17.54
N GLY A 21 -0.69 -0.36 16.29
CA GLY A 21 0.00 0.88 15.89
C GLY A 21 -0.92 2.09 15.75
N GLY A 22 -2.23 1.88 15.64
CA GLY A 22 -3.23 2.94 15.51
C GLY A 22 -4.45 2.48 14.72
N PRO A 23 -5.57 3.22 14.78
CA PRO A 23 -6.78 2.87 14.05
C PRO A 23 -6.58 3.03 12.54
N GLN A 24 -7.14 2.10 11.78
CA GLN A 24 -7.32 2.24 10.33
C GLN A 24 -8.33 3.36 10.06
N VAL A 25 -7.98 4.28 9.16
CA VAL A 25 -8.82 5.42 8.77
C VAL A 25 -9.32 5.33 7.33
N GLY A 26 -8.74 4.46 6.51
CA GLY A 26 -9.21 4.19 5.17
C GLY A 26 -8.61 2.92 4.58
N GLU A 27 -9.28 2.38 3.57
CA GLU A 27 -8.76 1.33 2.71
C GLU A 27 -9.16 1.60 1.27
N LYS A 28 -8.28 1.28 0.33
CA LYS A 28 -8.51 1.38 -1.10
C LYS A 28 -7.97 0.11 -1.75
N ASN A 29 -8.89 -0.71 -2.24
CA ASN A 29 -8.59 -2.01 -2.84
C ASN A 29 -8.97 -1.95 -4.31
N ILE A 30 -8.00 -2.10 -5.20
CA ILE A 30 -8.21 -1.97 -6.63
C ILE A 30 -7.57 -3.14 -7.37
N THR A 31 -8.29 -3.67 -8.35
CA THR A 31 -7.76 -4.67 -9.27
C THR A 31 -7.81 -4.13 -10.69
N LEU A 32 -6.65 -4.05 -11.34
CA LEU A 32 -6.52 -3.64 -12.74
C LEU A 32 -5.79 -4.72 -13.53
N LYS A 33 -6.34 -5.08 -14.69
CA LYS A 33 -5.76 -6.10 -15.57
C LYS A 33 -4.39 -5.71 -16.11
N GLU A 34 -4.17 -4.41 -16.33
CA GLU A 34 -2.90 -3.85 -16.78
C GLU A 34 -1.89 -3.65 -15.63
N GLY A 35 -2.36 -3.78 -14.38
CA GLY A 35 -1.58 -3.57 -13.18
C GLY A 35 -1.16 -2.12 -12.92
N PHE A 36 -0.65 -1.93 -11.71
CA PHE A 36 -0.10 -0.70 -11.18
C PHE A 36 1.41 -0.79 -11.15
N ASP A 37 2.08 0.15 -11.79
CA ASP A 37 3.52 0.27 -11.71
C ASP A 37 3.84 1.05 -10.42
N VAL A 38 4.46 0.36 -9.48
CA VAL A 38 4.78 0.89 -8.16
C VAL A 38 6.29 0.83 -7.98
N ARG A 39 6.86 1.93 -7.52
CA ARG A 39 8.27 2.08 -7.20
C ARG A 39 8.44 2.11 -5.70
N ASP A 40 9.29 1.24 -5.18
CA ASP A 40 9.62 1.23 -3.76
C ASP A 40 10.55 2.40 -3.39
N ALA A 41 10.83 2.53 -2.08
CA ALA A 41 11.71 3.59 -1.57
C ALA A 41 13.18 3.47 -2.04
N SER A 42 13.59 2.30 -2.55
CA SER A 42 14.93 2.06 -3.12
C SER A 42 15.00 2.37 -4.62
N GLY A 43 13.85 2.65 -5.24
CA GLY A 43 13.72 2.87 -6.68
C GLY A 43 13.45 1.60 -7.49
N GLU A 44 13.19 0.47 -6.84
CA GLU A 44 12.81 -0.77 -7.53
C GLU A 44 11.36 -0.69 -8.00
N GLU A 45 11.14 -0.90 -9.29
CA GLU A 45 9.83 -0.87 -9.92
C GLU A 45 9.24 -2.28 -9.99
N GLN A 46 8.01 -2.44 -9.52
CA GLN A 46 7.25 -3.68 -9.56
C GLN A 46 5.83 -3.40 -10.08
N ASN A 47 5.26 -4.36 -10.80
CA ASN A 47 3.90 -4.25 -11.33
C ASN A 47 2.94 -5.14 -10.53
N TYR A 48 1.90 -4.53 -9.98
CA TYR A 48 0.89 -5.21 -9.16
C TYR A 48 -0.48 -5.17 -9.83
N THR A 49 -1.07 -6.33 -10.13
CA THR A 49 -2.42 -6.41 -10.73
C THR A 49 -3.54 -6.21 -9.70
N GLN A 50 -3.23 -6.47 -8.43
CA GLN A 50 -4.07 -6.17 -7.28
C GLN A 50 -3.29 -5.25 -6.35
N TRP A 51 -3.88 -4.11 -6.03
CA TRP A 51 -3.28 -3.10 -5.20
C TRP A 51 -4.24 -2.75 -4.06
N ASP A 52 -3.89 -3.24 -2.87
CA ASP A 52 -4.64 -3.02 -1.64
C ASP A 52 -3.83 -2.07 -0.76
N VAL A 53 -4.36 -0.88 -0.47
CA VAL A 53 -3.69 0.13 0.37
C VAL A 53 -4.55 0.44 1.57
N ILE A 54 -3.96 0.35 2.75
CA ILE A 54 -4.57 0.60 4.04
C ILE A 54 -3.94 1.87 4.62
N HIS A 55 -4.75 2.88 4.88
CA HIS A 55 -4.33 4.13 5.50
C HIS A 55 -4.64 4.09 7.00
N ARG A 56 -3.62 4.37 7.81
CA ARG A 56 -3.70 4.43 9.28
C ARG A 56 -3.67 5.89 9.77
N ALA A 57 -4.27 6.15 10.93
CA ALA A 57 -4.38 7.49 11.53
C ALA A 57 -3.05 8.20 11.83
N ASP A 58 -1.93 7.49 11.78
CA ASP A 58 -0.57 8.05 11.89
C ASP A 58 -0.01 8.54 10.54
N GLU A 59 -0.88 8.69 9.53
CA GLU A 59 -0.55 9.10 8.16
C GLU A 59 0.37 8.11 7.43
N THR A 60 0.40 6.85 7.87
CA THR A 60 1.14 5.77 7.19
C THR A 60 0.23 4.94 6.29
N TYR A 61 0.81 4.47 5.18
CA TYR A 61 0.15 3.66 4.18
C TYR A 61 0.78 2.28 4.12
N TRP A 62 -0.06 1.26 4.13
CA TRP A 62 0.39 -0.13 4.22
C TRP A 62 -0.28 -0.99 3.16
N SER A 63 0.46 -1.93 2.60
CA SER A 63 -0.07 -2.83 1.59
C SER A 63 0.42 -4.27 1.77
N PRO A 64 -0.47 -5.27 1.61
CA PRO A 64 -0.08 -6.65 1.40
C PRO A 64 0.42 -6.83 -0.05
N LEU A 65 1.69 -6.48 -0.27
CA LEU A 65 2.35 -6.60 -1.57
C LEU A 65 2.22 -8.03 -2.14
N ASN A 66 2.07 -8.14 -3.46
CA ASN A 66 1.96 -9.43 -4.17
C ASN A 66 0.79 -10.33 -3.73
N GLY A 67 -0.24 -9.77 -3.09
CA GLY A 67 -1.38 -10.53 -2.59
C GLY A 67 -1.06 -11.40 -1.37
N ASP A 68 0.11 -11.23 -0.74
CA ASP A 68 0.43 -11.89 0.53
C ASP A 68 -0.36 -11.23 1.66
N ARG A 69 -1.51 -11.81 2.00
CA ARG A 69 -2.39 -11.31 3.06
C ARG A 69 -1.90 -11.61 4.49
N LYS A 70 -0.66 -12.07 4.61
CA LYS A 70 0.01 -12.41 5.89
C LYS A 70 1.06 -11.37 6.29
N THR A 71 1.45 -10.50 5.37
CA THR A 71 2.44 -9.45 5.61
C THR A 71 1.91 -8.11 5.14
N LEU A 72 2.06 -7.08 5.96
CA LEU A 72 1.85 -5.70 5.58
C LEU A 72 3.19 -4.99 5.51
N TYR A 73 3.43 -4.33 4.39
CA TYR A 73 4.61 -3.50 4.16
C TYR A 73 4.23 -2.04 4.28
N ASP A 74 5.09 -1.25 4.93
CA ASP A 74 4.98 0.21 4.93
C ASP A 74 5.37 0.73 3.54
N ILE A 75 4.36 1.23 2.82
CA ILE A 75 4.47 1.79 1.48
C ILE A 75 4.35 3.32 1.49
N THR A 76 4.43 3.96 2.66
CA THR A 76 4.28 5.42 2.79
C THR A 76 5.25 6.20 1.89
N ASN A 77 6.46 5.67 1.70
CA ASN A 77 7.50 6.28 0.86
C ASN A 77 7.54 5.70 -0.56
N TYR A 78 6.54 4.91 -0.95
CA TYR A 78 6.49 4.34 -2.29
C TYR A 78 5.87 5.37 -3.23
N GLU A 79 6.08 5.16 -4.52
CA GLU A 79 5.47 5.94 -5.57
C GLU A 79 4.71 5.01 -6.49
N ILE A 80 3.63 5.51 -7.06
CA ILE A 80 2.81 4.78 -8.00
C ILE A 80 2.66 5.62 -9.27
N LYS A 81 2.75 4.95 -10.42
CA LYS A 81 2.61 5.63 -11.70
C LYS A 81 1.12 5.90 -11.97
N SER A 82 0.75 7.17 -11.98
CA SER A 82 -0.60 7.60 -12.35
C SER A 82 -0.88 7.25 -13.80
N LYS A 83 -1.96 6.50 -14.07
CA LYS A 83 -2.33 6.12 -15.44
C LYS A 83 -2.88 7.29 -16.26
N LYS A 84 -3.33 8.38 -15.62
CA LYS A 84 -3.81 9.59 -16.31
C LYS A 84 -2.69 10.53 -16.75
N SER A 85 -1.74 10.79 -15.85
CA SER A 85 -0.67 11.77 -16.09
C SER A 85 0.62 11.12 -16.57
N ASP A 86 0.73 9.79 -16.49
CA ASP A 86 1.96 9.01 -16.71
C ASP A 86 3.14 9.44 -15.81
N GLN A 87 2.83 10.08 -14.67
CA GLN A 87 3.79 10.57 -13.70
C GLN A 87 3.81 9.69 -12.46
N TRP A 88 5.00 9.55 -11.86
CA TRP A 88 5.15 8.99 -10.53
C TRP A 88 4.63 9.98 -9.50
N ILE A 89 3.67 9.52 -8.69
CA ILE A 89 3.06 10.28 -7.60
C ILE A 89 3.21 9.48 -6.31
N SER A 90 3.15 10.14 -5.16
CA SER A 90 3.21 9.46 -3.87
C SER A 90 1.97 8.57 -3.64
N ILE A 91 2.09 7.56 -2.77
CA ILE A 91 0.92 6.76 -2.36
C ILE A 91 -0.16 7.63 -1.72
N ALA A 92 0.21 8.66 -0.95
CA ALA A 92 -0.73 9.60 -0.36
C ALA A 92 -1.56 10.31 -1.44
N GLU A 93 -0.89 10.91 -2.44
CA GLU A 93 -1.56 11.57 -3.55
C GLU A 93 -2.45 10.62 -4.34
N TRP A 94 -1.99 9.39 -4.61
CA TRP A 94 -2.80 8.39 -5.30
C TRP A 94 -4.00 7.92 -4.48
N PHE A 95 -3.85 7.83 -3.15
CA PHE A 95 -4.91 7.39 -2.26
C PHE A 95 -6.05 8.40 -2.24
N ASP A 96 -5.72 9.70 -2.08
CA ASP A 96 -6.65 10.82 -2.10
C ASP A 96 -7.22 11.12 -3.50
N SER A 97 -6.54 10.69 -4.56
CA SER A 97 -7.01 10.89 -5.93
C SER A 97 -8.09 9.87 -6.31
N ASP A 98 -9.16 10.32 -6.96
CA ASP A 98 -10.22 9.44 -7.53
C ASP A 98 -9.77 8.72 -8.82
N GLU A 99 -8.46 8.64 -9.05
CA GLU A 99 -7.86 8.28 -10.32
C GLU A 99 -7.35 6.83 -10.32
N LEU A 100 -7.74 6.10 -11.37
CA LEU A 100 -7.24 4.78 -11.72
C LEU A 100 -6.18 4.91 -12.81
#